data_AF-A0A075HI87-F1
#
_entry.id   AF-A0A075HI87-F1
#
_cell.length_a   1.000
_cell.length_b   1.000
_cell.length_c   1.000
_cell.angle_alpha   90.00
_cell.angle_beta   90.00
_cell.angle_gamma   90.00
#
_symmetry.space_group_name_H-M   'P 1'
#
loop_
_entity.id
_entity.type
_entity.pdbx_description
1 polymer ?
#
loop_
_entity_poly.entity_id
_entity_poly.type
_entity_poly.pdbx_seq_one_letter_code
_entity_poly.pdbx_strand_id
1 'polypeptide(L)'
;MTAVPLVFPDRVPYDREVAASLFAISWLLILAPLYIARNEQPMSDDGLFSLPLDWKTFALAALLFLLHVVWDPLLGWISYLLFWLVWLRSIGLIQDILSTPPARWLLPIETSGWSSSNLLGPRWEVISENWTTGPMAIARCEHGHLSIGGVSRDGIRFLGLTLVHRSGFVQDPFFESKTSHSEVQRILSRPPVEQEGLEWPKRLIVPDEEE
;
A
#
# COMPACT_ATOMS: atom_id res chain seq x y z
N MET A 1 21.67 13.84 36.23
CA MET A 1 20.92 13.44 35.01
C MET A 1 21.53 12.13 34.52
N THR A 2 20.88 11.00 34.75
CA THR A 2 21.35 9.68 34.29
C THR A 2 20.32 9.11 33.32
N ALA A 3 20.63 9.22 32.03
CA ALA A 3 19.84 8.72 30.91
C ALA A 3 20.21 7.25 30.61
N VAL A 4 20.02 6.35 31.57
CA VAL A 4 20.22 4.90 31.36
C VAL A 4 19.07 4.12 32.00
N PRO A 5 17.96 3.90 31.26
CA PRO A 5 16.91 3.01 31.72
C PRO A 5 17.40 1.58 31.45
N LEU A 6 17.88 0.90 32.50
CA LEU A 6 18.11 -0.57 32.65
C LEU A 6 19.22 -0.92 33.66
N VAL A 7 19.93 0.07 34.24
CA VAL A 7 21.04 -0.21 35.19
C VAL A 7 20.57 -0.59 36.61
N PHE A 8 19.29 -0.40 36.95
CA PHE A 8 18.75 -0.75 38.28
C PHE A 8 17.71 -1.87 38.18
N PRO A 9 18.14 -3.14 38.05
CA PRO A 9 17.23 -4.26 38.28
C PRO A 9 16.61 -4.15 39.69
N ASP A 10 15.38 -4.62 39.84
CA ASP A 10 14.68 -4.85 41.13
C ASP A 10 14.12 -3.63 41.88
N ARG A 11 14.02 -2.44 41.27
CA ARG A 11 13.30 -1.30 41.91
C ARG A 11 11.80 -1.25 41.63
N VAL A 12 11.35 -1.89 40.56
CA VAL A 12 9.94 -2.00 40.18
C VAL A 12 9.69 -3.43 39.71
N PRO A 13 8.71 -4.17 40.28
CA PRO A 13 8.34 -5.48 39.77
C PRO A 13 7.95 -5.40 38.29
N TYR A 14 8.41 -6.36 37.48
CA TYR A 14 8.05 -6.52 36.07
C TYR A 14 8.51 -5.43 35.07
N ASP A 15 9.49 -4.60 35.42
CA ASP A 15 9.95 -3.47 34.58
C ASP A 15 10.36 -3.93 33.16
N ARG A 16 10.99 -5.09 33.07
CA ARG A 16 11.44 -5.68 31.80
C ARG A 16 10.27 -6.09 30.90
N GLU A 17 9.28 -6.78 31.46
CA GLU A 17 8.10 -7.25 30.74
C GLU A 17 7.25 -6.07 30.26
N VAL A 18 7.10 -5.05 31.11
CA VAL A 18 6.39 -3.82 30.74
C VAL A 18 7.12 -3.08 29.62
N ALA A 19 8.44 -2.90 29.72
CA ALA A 19 9.23 -2.25 28.68
C ALA A 19 9.16 -3.01 27.33
N ALA A 20 9.30 -4.34 27.36
CA ALA A 20 9.16 -5.16 26.16
C ALA A 20 7.75 -5.06 25.55
N SER A 21 6.71 -5.02 26.40
CA SER A 21 5.32 -4.87 25.95
C SER A 21 5.08 -3.51 25.31
N LEU A 22 5.52 -2.42 25.93
CA LEU A 22 5.41 -1.07 25.37
C LEU A 22 6.18 -0.95 24.06
N PHE A 23 7.36 -1.57 23.97
CA PHE A 23 8.14 -1.62 22.75
C PHE A 23 7.38 -2.36 21.62
N ALA A 24 6.81 -3.53 21.90
CA ALA A 24 5.99 -4.26 20.93
C ALA A 24 4.75 -3.46 20.50
N ILE A 25 4.06 -2.82 21.45
CA ILE A 25 2.89 -1.95 21.18
C ILE A 25 3.29 -0.79 20.27
N SER A 26 4.46 -0.18 20.47
CA SER A 26 4.92 0.92 19.61
C SER A 26 5.04 0.53 18.13
N TRP A 27 5.54 -0.69 17.84
CA TRP A 27 5.59 -1.21 16.47
C TRP A 27 4.22 -1.59 15.92
N LEU A 28 3.32 -2.12 16.75
CA LEU A 28 1.93 -2.35 16.35
C LEU A 28 1.23 -1.04 15.99
N LEU A 29 1.48 0.04 16.73
CA LEU A 29 0.93 1.37 16.45
C LEU A 29 1.47 1.98 15.15
N ILE A 30 2.59 1.49 14.61
CA ILE A 30 3.08 1.87 13.29
C ILE A 30 2.43 0.99 12.21
N LEU A 31 2.41 -0.33 12.41
CA LEU A 31 1.99 -1.28 11.37
C LEU A 31 0.48 -1.37 11.20
N ALA A 32 -0.29 -1.34 12.29
CA ALA A 32 -1.73 -1.54 12.22
C ALA A 32 -2.43 -0.41 11.43
N PRO A 33 -2.14 0.89 11.65
CA PRO A 33 -2.75 1.94 10.83
C PRO A 33 -2.39 1.83 9.35
N LEU A 34 -1.14 1.45 9.02
CA LEU A 34 -0.72 1.26 7.63
C LEU A 34 -1.47 0.10 6.96
N TYR A 35 -1.61 -1.02 7.66
CA TYR A 35 -2.34 -2.18 7.18
C TYR A 35 -3.82 -1.87 6.94
N ILE A 36 -4.47 -1.22 7.92
CA ILE A 36 -5.88 -0.83 7.82
C ILE A 36 -6.06 0.19 6.70
N ALA A 37 -5.29 1.28 6.68
CA ALA A 37 -5.41 2.33 5.68
C ALA A 37 -5.23 1.82 4.26
N ARG A 38 -4.30 0.89 4.04
CA ARG A 38 -4.11 0.25 2.74
C ARG A 38 -5.31 -0.62 2.35
N ASN A 39 -5.75 -1.51 3.23
CA ASN A 39 -6.80 -2.48 2.90
C ASN A 39 -8.19 -1.86 2.77
N GLU A 40 -8.41 -0.66 3.33
CA GLU A 40 -9.61 0.15 3.07
C GLU A 40 -9.61 0.77 1.66
N GLN A 41 -8.47 0.80 0.96
CA GLN A 41 -8.42 1.23 -0.44
C GLN A 41 -8.88 0.10 -1.35
N PRO A 42 -9.93 0.28 -2.17
CA PRO A 42 -10.37 -0.81 -3.01
C PRO A 42 -9.30 -1.14 -4.08
N MET A 43 -9.13 -2.41 -4.43
CA MET A 43 -8.09 -2.90 -5.36
C MET A 43 -6.64 -2.80 -4.83
N SER A 44 -6.43 -2.51 -3.54
CA SER A 44 -5.13 -2.65 -2.89
C SER A 44 -4.67 -4.11 -2.82
N ASP A 45 -3.36 -4.34 -2.67
CA ASP A 45 -2.84 -5.66 -2.28
C ASP A 45 -2.94 -5.88 -0.76
N ASP A 46 -3.03 -7.13 -0.32
CA ASP A 46 -3.28 -7.52 1.07
C ASP A 46 -2.04 -8.07 1.83
N GLY A 47 -0.92 -8.31 1.14
CA GLY A 47 0.26 -8.94 1.73
C GLY A 47 0.90 -8.14 2.88
N LEU A 48 1.14 -8.76 4.04
CA LEU A 48 1.76 -8.05 5.19
C LEU A 48 3.16 -7.51 4.87
N PHE A 49 3.97 -8.32 4.19
CA PHE A 49 5.37 -7.97 3.87
C PHE A 49 5.52 -6.94 2.76
N SER A 50 4.42 -6.50 2.12
CA SER A 50 4.46 -5.35 1.23
C SER A 50 4.36 -4.02 1.99
N LEU A 51 3.94 -4.00 3.26
CA LEU A 51 3.89 -2.74 4.01
C LEU A 51 5.25 -2.02 4.00
N PRO A 52 5.26 -0.67 4.02
CA PRO A 52 6.46 0.17 3.92
C PRO A 52 7.34 0.14 5.18
N LEU A 53 7.84 -1.05 5.50
CA LEU A 53 8.76 -1.33 6.58
C LEU A 53 10.04 -1.91 5.96
N ASP A 54 11.20 -1.54 6.49
CA ASP A 54 12.44 -2.26 6.18
C ASP A 54 12.44 -3.63 6.88
N TRP A 55 11.69 -4.58 6.32
CA TRP A 55 11.48 -5.92 6.88
C TRP A 55 12.78 -6.69 7.13
N LYS A 56 13.79 -6.50 6.29
CA LYS A 56 15.09 -7.18 6.43
C LYS A 56 15.81 -6.71 7.68
N THR A 57 15.94 -5.38 7.84
CA THR A 57 16.59 -4.81 9.02
C THR A 57 15.73 -5.02 10.28
N PHE A 58 14.39 -5.00 10.16
CA PHE A 58 13.48 -5.29 11.26
C PHE A 58 13.63 -6.72 11.78
N ALA A 59 13.66 -7.71 10.88
CA ALA A 59 13.84 -9.11 11.25
C ALA A 59 15.19 -9.33 11.95
N LEU A 60 16.26 -8.70 11.46
CA LEU A 60 17.57 -8.75 12.09
C LEU A 60 17.56 -8.09 13.49
N ALA A 61 16.95 -6.91 13.62
CA ALA A 61 16.82 -6.21 14.89
C ALA A 61 16.05 -7.04 15.90
N ALA A 62 14.93 -7.65 15.50
CA ALA A 62 14.11 -8.53 16.33
C ALA A 62 14.87 -9.79 16.76
N LEU A 63 15.64 -10.41 15.86
CA LEU A 63 16.46 -11.56 16.20
C LEU A 63 17.52 -11.21 17.27
N LEU A 64 18.25 -10.10 17.08
CA LEU A 64 19.23 -9.63 18.06
C LEU A 64 18.58 -9.22 19.39
N PHE A 65 17.35 -8.69 19.32
CA PHE A 65 16.56 -8.39 20.52
C PHE A 65 16.20 -9.66 21.29
N LEU A 66 15.87 -10.77 20.65
CA LEU A 66 15.63 -12.01 21.40
C LEU A 66 16.93 -12.57 21.99
N LEU A 67 18.04 -12.40 21.26
CA LEU A 67 19.33 -12.95 21.60
C LEU A 67 20.04 -12.25 22.77
N HIS A 68 19.81 -10.95 22.97
CA HIS A 68 20.45 -10.18 24.05
C HIS A 68 20.09 -10.68 25.45
N VAL A 69 18.96 -11.39 25.56
CA VAL A 69 18.50 -12.00 26.81
C VAL A 69 19.37 -13.16 27.25
N VAL A 70 19.90 -13.92 26.29
CA VAL A 70 20.54 -15.23 26.54
C VAL A 70 22.06 -15.14 26.44
N TRP A 71 22.60 -14.25 25.60
CA TRP A 71 24.05 -14.18 25.35
C TRP A 71 24.74 -12.95 25.90
N ASP A 72 24.40 -11.76 25.43
CA ASP A 72 25.16 -10.54 25.77
C ASP A 72 24.26 -9.29 25.70
N PRO A 73 24.19 -8.46 26.76
CA PRO A 73 23.51 -7.17 26.75
C PRO A 73 23.94 -6.22 25.62
N LEU A 74 25.17 -6.34 25.09
CA LEU A 74 25.64 -5.55 23.93
C LEU A 74 24.77 -5.78 22.68
N LEU A 75 24.24 -6.99 22.48
CA LEU A 75 23.33 -7.29 21.38
C LEU A 75 22.02 -6.48 21.49
N GLY A 76 21.61 -6.13 22.70
CA GLY A 76 20.45 -5.29 22.96
C GLY A 76 20.68 -3.89 22.41
N TRP A 77 21.83 -3.29 22.69
CA TRP A 77 22.20 -1.98 22.14
C TRP A 77 22.29 -1.96 20.62
N ILE A 78 22.88 -3.00 20.02
CA ILE A 78 22.93 -3.16 18.56
C ILE A 78 21.51 -3.26 18.00
N SER A 79 20.65 -4.08 18.62
CA SER A 79 19.24 -4.22 18.24
C SER A 79 18.50 -2.88 18.29
N TYR A 80 18.66 -2.10 19.37
CA TYR A 80 18.04 -0.78 19.49
C TYR A 80 18.49 0.17 18.37
N LEU A 81 19.78 0.18 18.03
CA LEU A 81 20.29 0.99 16.92
C LEU A 81 19.69 0.56 15.57
N LEU A 82 19.53 -0.74 15.34
CA LEU A 82 18.88 -1.25 14.13
C LEU A 82 17.40 -0.91 14.08
N PHE A 83 16.68 -0.97 15.20
CA PHE A 83 15.28 -0.54 15.25
C PHE A 83 15.11 0.95 14.95
N TRP A 84 16.03 1.80 15.42
CA TRP A 84 16.09 3.21 15.01
C TRP A 84 16.31 3.37 13.50
N LEU A 85 17.23 2.58 12.93
CA LEU A 85 17.46 2.57 11.49
C LEU A 85 16.21 2.14 10.70
N VAL A 86 15.51 1.10 11.17
CA VAL A 86 14.23 0.66 10.59
C VAL A 86 13.22 1.79 10.62
N TRP A 87 13.07 2.46 11.77
CA TRP A 87 12.12 3.55 11.93
C TRP A 87 12.40 4.69 10.93
N LEU A 88 13.65 5.15 10.83
CA LEU A 88 14.04 6.20 9.88
C LEU A 88 13.79 5.79 8.42
N ARG A 89 14.14 4.56 8.05
CA ARG A 89 13.90 4.05 6.68
C ARG A 89 12.41 3.92 6.37
N SER A 90 11.61 3.50 7.36
CA SER A 90 10.17 3.33 7.20
C SER A 90 9.47 4.67 6.99
N ILE A 91 9.91 5.74 7.66
CA ILE A 91 9.43 7.10 7.37
C ILE A 91 9.68 7.46 5.90
N GLY A 92 10.87 7.20 5.38
CA GLY A 92 11.17 7.46 3.97
C GLY A 92 10.28 6.66 3.00
N LEU A 93 10.03 5.39 3.30
CA LEU A 93 9.13 4.54 2.51
C LEU A 93 7.67 5.02 2.56
N ILE A 94 7.21 5.48 3.72
CA ILE A 94 5.86 6.04 3.89
C ILE A 94 5.75 7.37 3.12
N GLN A 95 6.75 8.24 3.20
CA GLN A 95 6.78 9.49 2.45
C GLN A 95 6.75 9.25 0.93
N ASP A 96 7.50 8.25 0.44
CA ASP A 96 7.48 7.85 -0.97
C ASP A 96 6.06 7.44 -1.42
N ILE A 97 5.34 6.68 -0.59
CA ILE A 97 3.95 6.28 -0.88
C ILE A 97 3.01 7.49 -0.90
N LEU A 98 3.11 8.35 0.12
CA LEU A 98 2.23 9.51 0.29
C LEU A 98 2.54 10.66 -0.68
N SER A 99 3.68 10.61 -1.37
CA SER A 99 4.04 11.59 -2.40
C SER A 99 3.07 11.57 -3.59
N THR A 100 2.35 10.47 -3.79
CA THR A 100 1.36 10.30 -4.86
C THR A 100 -0.01 10.10 -4.23
N PRO A 101 -1.02 10.89 -4.61
CA PRO A 101 -2.34 10.79 -4.03
C PRO A 101 -2.98 9.43 -4.35
N PRO A 102 -3.75 8.85 -3.42
CA PRO A 102 -4.55 7.67 -3.70
C PRO A 102 -5.75 8.06 -4.57
N ALA A 103 -5.67 7.82 -5.87
CA ALA A 103 -6.76 8.10 -6.79
C ALA A 103 -7.07 6.90 -7.70
N ARG A 104 -8.29 6.93 -8.23
CA ARG A 104 -8.78 5.98 -9.21
C ARG A 104 -9.53 6.72 -10.30
N TRP A 105 -9.22 6.37 -11.53
CA TRP A 105 -9.91 6.88 -12.70
C TRP A 105 -11.11 5.99 -12.99
N LEU A 106 -12.27 6.62 -13.18
CA LEU A 106 -13.53 5.93 -13.38
C LEU A 106 -14.10 6.25 -14.76
N LEU A 107 -14.45 5.20 -15.49
CA LEU A 107 -15.18 5.29 -16.75
C LEU A 107 -16.53 4.58 -16.61
N PRO A 108 -17.66 5.27 -16.70
CA PRO A 108 -18.97 4.61 -16.75
C PRO A 108 -19.04 3.71 -18.00
N ILE A 109 -19.48 2.46 -17.85
CA ILE A 109 -19.55 1.51 -18.97
C ILE A 109 -20.79 0.63 -18.90
N GLU A 110 -21.22 0.16 -20.07
CA GLU A 110 -22.13 -0.97 -20.16
C GLU A 110 -21.34 -2.26 -19.93
N THR A 111 -21.92 -3.17 -19.14
CA THR A 111 -21.23 -4.41 -18.72
C THR A 111 -21.86 -5.64 -19.34
N SER A 112 -23.03 -5.51 -19.98
CA SER A 112 -23.61 -6.58 -20.78
C SER A 112 -22.66 -6.93 -21.93
N GLY A 113 -22.04 -8.11 -21.87
CA GLY A 113 -21.06 -8.56 -22.86
C GLY A 113 -19.60 -8.30 -22.49
N TRP A 114 -19.31 -7.91 -21.24
CA TRP A 114 -17.93 -7.80 -20.77
C TRP A 114 -17.18 -9.13 -20.91
N SER A 115 -15.98 -9.06 -21.50
CA SER A 115 -15.03 -10.17 -21.61
C SER A 115 -13.61 -9.59 -21.55
N SER A 116 -12.94 -9.78 -20.42
CA SER A 116 -11.62 -9.19 -20.18
C SER A 116 -10.61 -9.60 -21.24
N SER A 117 -10.59 -10.87 -21.66
CA SER A 117 -9.64 -11.36 -22.67
C SER A 117 -9.82 -10.74 -24.06
N ASN A 118 -11.05 -10.37 -24.42
CA ASN A 118 -11.35 -9.77 -25.73
C ASN A 118 -11.20 -8.25 -25.73
N LEU A 119 -11.46 -7.60 -24.59
CA LEU A 119 -11.49 -6.13 -24.50
C LEU A 119 -10.17 -5.52 -24.05
N LEU A 120 -9.28 -6.30 -23.44
CA LEU A 120 -8.00 -5.83 -22.93
C LEU A 120 -6.84 -6.17 -23.86
N GLY A 121 -5.90 -5.24 -23.98
CA GLY A 121 -4.69 -5.46 -24.77
C GLY A 121 -3.76 -6.55 -24.19
N PRO A 122 -2.82 -7.07 -24.99
CA PRO A 122 -1.98 -8.22 -24.62
C PRO A 122 -0.99 -7.98 -23.46
N ARG A 123 -0.87 -6.74 -22.97
CA ARG A 123 -0.04 -6.40 -21.80
C ARG A 123 -0.75 -6.65 -20.47
N TRP A 124 -2.06 -6.89 -20.51
CA TRP A 124 -2.89 -7.12 -19.34
C TRP A 124 -2.98 -8.61 -19.06
N GLU A 125 -2.58 -8.99 -17.86
CA GLU A 125 -2.82 -10.31 -17.29
C GLU A 125 -4.24 -10.33 -16.72
N VAL A 126 -5.11 -11.17 -17.29
CA VAL A 126 -6.50 -11.30 -16.86
C VAL A 126 -6.59 -12.11 -15.58
N ILE A 127 -7.18 -11.52 -14.53
CA ILE A 127 -7.51 -12.16 -13.26
C ILE A 127 -8.93 -12.71 -13.28
N SER A 128 -9.86 -11.98 -13.90
CA SER A 128 -11.26 -12.38 -14.03
C SER A 128 -11.76 -12.10 -15.44
N GLU A 129 -12.35 -13.12 -16.07
CA GLU A 129 -12.91 -12.99 -17.42
C GLU A 129 -14.24 -12.23 -17.42
N ASN A 130 -15.03 -12.44 -16.37
CA ASN A 130 -16.35 -11.83 -16.22
C ASN A 130 -16.24 -10.53 -15.41
N TRP A 131 -17.26 -9.68 -15.53
CA TRP A 131 -17.37 -8.47 -14.73
C TRP A 131 -17.38 -8.78 -13.23
N THR A 132 -16.55 -8.10 -12.44
CA THR A 132 -16.56 -8.17 -10.97
C THR A 132 -16.36 -6.79 -10.35
N THR A 133 -16.76 -6.60 -9.10
CA THR A 133 -16.50 -5.37 -8.32
C THR A 133 -15.09 -5.33 -7.69
N GLY A 134 -14.16 -6.13 -8.21
CA GLY A 134 -12.77 -6.22 -7.77
C GLY A 134 -11.80 -6.18 -8.96
N PRO A 135 -10.51 -6.48 -8.73
CA PRO A 135 -9.52 -6.57 -9.80
C PRO A 135 -9.93 -7.59 -10.86
N MET A 136 -9.93 -7.17 -12.12
CA MET A 136 -10.23 -8.00 -13.29
C MET A 136 -8.98 -8.25 -14.14
N ALA A 137 -8.04 -7.32 -14.17
CA ALA A 137 -6.77 -7.49 -14.85
C ALA A 137 -5.67 -6.60 -14.28
N ILE A 138 -4.42 -7.02 -14.46
CA ILE A 138 -3.23 -6.27 -14.03
C ILE A 138 -2.21 -6.13 -15.16
N ALA A 139 -1.48 -5.03 -15.16
CA ALA A 139 -0.31 -4.86 -16.01
C ALA A 139 0.90 -4.51 -15.13
N ARG A 140 1.92 -5.37 -15.12
CA ARG A 140 3.11 -5.21 -14.26
C ARG A 140 3.88 -3.94 -14.63
N CYS A 141 4.41 -3.29 -13.62
CA CYS A 141 5.26 -2.10 -13.75
C CYS A 141 6.48 -2.21 -12.82
N GLU A 142 7.55 -1.47 -13.09
CA GLU A 142 8.78 -1.47 -12.28
C GLU A 142 8.56 -1.33 -10.76
N HIS A 143 7.61 -0.48 -10.33
CA HIS A 143 7.34 -0.22 -8.91
C HIS A 143 5.95 -0.66 -8.44
N GLY A 144 5.36 -1.66 -9.10
CA GLY A 144 4.04 -2.15 -8.75
C GLY A 144 3.30 -2.72 -9.96
N HIS A 145 2.03 -2.37 -10.11
CA HIS A 145 1.25 -2.76 -11.28
C HIS A 145 0.06 -1.82 -11.48
N LEU A 146 -0.35 -1.61 -12.73
CA LEU A 146 -1.65 -1.05 -13.02
C LEU A 146 -2.72 -2.12 -12.81
N SER A 147 -3.86 -1.72 -12.27
CA SER A 147 -4.98 -2.62 -11.99
C SER A 147 -6.26 -2.04 -12.59
N ILE A 148 -6.99 -2.88 -13.33
CA ILE A 148 -8.32 -2.61 -13.84
C ILE A 148 -9.31 -3.45 -13.05
N GLY A 149 -10.40 -2.84 -12.60
CA GLY A 149 -11.43 -3.53 -11.84
C GLY A 149 -12.77 -2.82 -11.93
N GLY A 150 -13.86 -3.52 -11.60
CA GLY A 150 -15.18 -2.92 -11.61
C GLY A 150 -15.47 -2.17 -10.31
N VAL A 151 -16.21 -1.08 -10.44
CA VAL A 151 -16.76 -0.31 -9.32
C VAL A 151 -18.26 -0.14 -9.57
N SER A 152 -19.07 -0.22 -8.53
CA SER A 152 -20.51 0.07 -8.65
C SER A 152 -20.93 1.11 -7.62
N ARG A 153 -21.71 2.09 -8.07
CA ARG A 153 -22.31 3.12 -7.22
C ARG A 153 -23.69 3.47 -7.76
N ASP A 154 -24.70 3.40 -6.90
CA ASP A 154 -26.06 3.81 -7.21
C ASP A 154 -26.62 3.17 -8.50
N GLY A 155 -26.41 1.85 -8.64
CA GLY A 155 -26.85 1.08 -9.81
C GLY A 155 -26.05 1.29 -11.10
N ILE A 156 -25.10 2.24 -11.12
CA ILE A 156 -24.19 2.46 -12.25
C ILE A 156 -22.92 1.63 -12.03
N ARG A 157 -22.37 1.12 -13.13
CA ARG A 157 -21.12 0.36 -13.16
C ARG A 157 -20.03 1.20 -13.85
N PHE A 158 -18.86 1.20 -13.24
CA PHE A 158 -17.69 1.93 -13.70
C PHE A 158 -16.53 0.97 -13.83
N LEU A 159 -15.75 1.15 -14.88
CA LEU A 159 -14.42 0.63 -14.96
C LEU A 159 -13.48 1.53 -14.16
N GLY A 160 -12.80 0.95 -13.18
CA GLY A 160 -11.78 1.61 -12.40
C GLY A 160 -10.38 1.29 -12.92
N LEU A 161 -9.54 2.30 -13.06
CA LEU A 161 -8.11 2.18 -13.32
C LEU A 161 -7.32 2.83 -12.19
N THR A 162 -6.32 2.12 -11.68
CA THR A 162 -5.41 2.64 -10.65
C THR A 162 -4.01 2.04 -10.78
N LEU A 163 -3.01 2.70 -10.17
CA LEU A 163 -1.67 2.16 -9.97
C LEU A 163 -1.58 1.60 -8.54
N VAL A 164 -1.28 0.32 -8.40
CA VAL A 164 -0.99 -0.28 -7.10
C VAL A 164 0.53 -0.31 -6.94
N HIS A 165 1.04 0.48 -6.00
CA HIS A 165 2.46 0.50 -5.67
C HIS A 165 2.90 -0.85 -5.10
N ARG A 166 4.18 -1.21 -5.16
CA ARG A 166 4.77 -2.42 -4.54
C ARG A 166 4.45 -2.58 -3.06
N SER A 167 4.03 -1.52 -2.37
CA SER A 167 3.59 -1.59 -0.99
C SER A 167 2.12 -2.01 -0.79
N GLY A 168 1.42 -2.20 -1.90
CA GLY A 168 -0.01 -2.49 -1.99
C GLY A 168 -0.91 -1.26 -1.89
N PHE A 169 -0.36 -0.05 -1.71
CA PHE A 169 -1.14 1.18 -1.70
C PHE A 169 -1.55 1.59 -3.11
N VAL A 170 -2.81 2.02 -3.22
CA VAL A 170 -3.43 2.56 -4.42
C VAL A 170 -2.93 3.99 -4.65
N GLN A 171 -2.57 4.30 -5.88
CA GLN A 171 -1.99 5.57 -6.33
C GLN A 171 -2.62 6.01 -7.65
N ASP A 172 -2.63 7.32 -7.87
CA ASP A 172 -3.04 7.90 -9.14
C ASP A 172 -2.04 7.54 -10.26
N PRO A 173 -2.45 6.80 -11.31
CA PRO A 173 -1.58 6.45 -12.42
C PRO A 173 -1.15 7.63 -13.29
N PHE A 174 -1.83 8.78 -13.21
CA PHE A 174 -1.55 9.96 -14.05
C PHE A 174 -0.93 11.13 -13.28
N PHE A 175 -0.58 10.94 -12.01
CA PHE A 175 0.06 11.99 -11.21
C PHE A 175 1.49 12.29 -11.70
N GLU A 176 1.90 13.56 -11.67
CA GLU A 176 3.13 14.05 -12.33
C GLU A 176 4.42 13.32 -11.93
N SER A 177 4.55 12.93 -10.65
CA SER A 177 5.72 12.17 -10.21
C SER A 177 5.79 10.80 -10.91
N LYS A 178 4.62 10.22 -11.21
CA LYS A 178 4.47 8.90 -11.81
C LYS A 178 4.36 8.90 -13.33
N THR A 179 3.95 10.00 -13.93
CA THR A 179 3.97 10.16 -15.39
C THR A 179 5.39 10.06 -15.94
N SER A 180 6.45 10.23 -15.15
CA SER A 180 7.83 10.01 -15.62
C SER A 180 8.24 8.54 -15.76
N HIS A 181 7.45 7.57 -15.26
CA HIS A 181 7.80 6.15 -15.38
C HIS A 181 7.51 5.65 -16.79
N SER A 182 8.58 5.28 -17.49
CA SER A 182 8.54 4.84 -18.89
C SER A 182 7.58 3.67 -19.14
N GLU A 183 7.41 2.77 -18.18
CA GLU A 183 6.55 1.59 -18.32
C GLU A 183 5.06 1.92 -18.17
N VAL A 184 4.70 2.75 -17.19
CA VAL A 184 3.30 3.21 -16.98
C VAL A 184 2.85 4.01 -18.20
N GLN A 185 3.68 4.96 -18.67
CA GLN A 185 3.40 5.69 -19.91
C GLN A 185 3.26 4.75 -21.11
N ARG A 186 4.15 3.76 -21.25
CA ARG A 186 4.09 2.81 -22.36
C ARG A 186 2.80 1.99 -22.37
N ILE A 187 2.31 1.58 -21.20
CA ILE A 187 1.04 0.83 -21.10
C ILE A 187 -0.13 1.76 -21.40
N LEU A 188 -0.15 2.96 -20.81
CA LEU A 188 -1.25 3.93 -20.95
C LEU A 188 -1.19 4.78 -22.23
N SER A 189 -0.17 4.60 -23.06
CA SER A 189 -0.06 5.24 -24.39
C SER A 189 -1.15 4.77 -25.37
N ARG A 190 -1.82 3.66 -25.05
CA ARG A 190 -3.01 3.18 -25.73
C ARG A 190 -4.14 3.05 -24.72
N PRO A 191 -5.40 3.23 -25.14
CA PRO A 191 -6.54 2.95 -24.30
C PRO A 191 -6.43 1.54 -23.69
N PRO A 192 -6.57 1.39 -22.37
CA PRO A 192 -6.47 0.09 -21.73
C PRO A 192 -7.54 -0.91 -22.16
N VAL A 193 -8.70 -0.39 -22.61
CA VAL A 193 -9.89 -1.17 -22.97
C VAL A 193 -10.40 -0.74 -24.34
N GLU A 194 -10.72 -1.71 -25.19
CA GLU A 194 -11.28 -1.53 -26.52
C GLU A 194 -12.83 -1.46 -26.48
N GLN A 195 -13.36 -0.58 -25.62
CA GLN A 195 -14.79 -0.33 -25.47
C GLN A 195 -15.04 1.17 -25.26
N GLU A 196 -16.10 1.71 -25.88
CA GLU A 196 -16.52 3.08 -25.63
C GLU A 196 -17.13 3.23 -24.22
N GLY A 197 -16.81 4.34 -23.58
CA GLY A 197 -17.43 4.75 -22.32
C GLY A 197 -18.83 5.33 -22.52
N LEU A 198 -19.62 5.32 -21.45
CA LEU A 198 -20.89 6.03 -21.37
C LEU A 198 -20.69 7.45 -20.83
N GLU A 199 -21.69 8.32 -21.06
CA GLU A 199 -21.72 9.66 -20.48
C GLU A 199 -21.72 9.61 -18.94
N TRP A 200 -21.04 10.57 -18.31
CA TRP A 200 -21.01 10.67 -16.86
C TRP A 200 -22.41 10.95 -16.28
N PRO A 201 -22.87 10.18 -15.28
CA PRO A 201 -24.18 10.38 -14.67
C PRO A 201 -24.26 11.74 -13.96
N LYS A 202 -25.13 12.64 -14.44
CA LYS A 202 -25.30 14.00 -13.89
C LYS A 202 -25.54 14.04 -12.37
N ARG A 203 -26.21 13.03 -11.82
CA ARG A 203 -26.49 12.90 -10.37
C ARG A 203 -25.24 12.65 -9.50
N LEU A 204 -24.13 12.22 -10.10
CA LEU A 204 -22.86 11.99 -9.42
C LEU A 204 -21.86 13.14 -9.66
N ILE A 205 -22.21 14.10 -10.51
CA ILE A 205 -21.44 15.32 -10.71
C ILE A 205 -21.81 16.25 -9.55
N VAL A 206 -20.82 16.58 -8.72
CA VAL A 206 -21.00 17.60 -7.69
C VAL A 206 -21.09 18.94 -8.44
N PRO A 207 -22.19 19.70 -8.30
CA PRO A 207 -22.27 21.03 -8.90
C PRO A 207 -21.17 21.89 -8.30
N ASP A 208 -20.50 22.67 -9.16
CA ASP A 208 -19.51 23.63 -8.70
C ASP A 208 -20.24 24.67 -7.84
N GLU A 209 -19.79 24.91 -6.61
CA GLU A 209 -20.42 25.89 -5.71
C GLU A 209 -20.06 27.34 -6.10
N GLU A 210 -19.32 27.55 -7.19
CA GLU A 210 -18.79 28.86 -7.66
C GLU A 210 -19.46 29.43 -8.94
N GLU A 211 -20.70 29.05 -9.29
CA GLU A 211 -21.52 29.75 -10.32
C GLU A 211 -22.73 30.52 -9.76
#